data_AF-A0A937DBX2-F1
#
_entry.id   AF-A0A937DBX2-F1
#
_cell.length_a   1.000
_cell.length_b   1.000
_cell.length_c   1.000
_cell.angle_alpha   90.00
_cell.angle_beta   90.00
_cell.angle_gamma   90.00
#
_symmetry.space_group_name_H-M   'P 1'
#
loop_
_entity.id
_entity.type
_entity.pdbx_description
1 polymer ?
#
loop_
_entity_poly.entity_id
_entity_poly.type
_entity_poly.pdbx_seq_one_letter_code
_entity_poly.pdbx_strand_id
1 'polypeptide(L)'
;MQIDFTSQILIQELSTWMDGGTVTLNCTNQKKQKFEIELVQNVNWNILEFEKLPGRIYFNGNLISKRSDTEKILIESLENALLINASDLDETILQEKIDYIKSEQYILDSDKIRIWKR
;
A
#
# COMPACT_ATOMS: atom_id res chain seq x y z
N MET A 1 2.95 18.92 -6.55
CA MET A 1 2.11 18.49 -7.69
C MET A 1 1.09 17.51 -7.14
N GLN A 2 -0.21 17.76 -7.30
CA GLN A 2 -1.25 16.85 -6.81
C GLN A 2 -1.39 15.68 -7.80
N ILE A 3 -1.32 14.46 -7.30
CA ILE A 3 -1.45 13.25 -8.12
C ILE A 3 -2.94 12.97 -8.28
N ASP A 4 -3.35 12.70 -9.52
CA ASP A 4 -4.72 12.36 -9.83
C ASP A 4 -4.93 10.84 -9.68
N PHE A 5 -5.61 10.46 -8.60
CA PHE A 5 -6.01 9.07 -8.34
C PHE A 5 -7.33 8.70 -9.03
N THR A 6 -8.12 9.68 -9.47
CA THR A 6 -9.43 9.41 -10.10
C THR A 6 -9.31 8.89 -11.52
N SER A 7 -8.17 9.17 -12.17
CA SER A 7 -7.83 8.56 -13.45
C SER A 7 -7.28 7.14 -13.27
N GLN A 8 -7.56 6.25 -14.23
CA GLN A 8 -7.09 4.87 -14.27
C GLN A 8 -5.61 4.75 -13.88
N ILE A 9 -5.33 3.90 -12.89
CA ILE A 9 -3.97 3.54 -12.47
C ILE A 9 -3.50 2.35 -13.29
N LEU A 10 -2.26 2.43 -13.77
CA LEU A 10 -1.52 1.33 -14.38
C LEU A 10 -0.36 0.97 -13.45
N ILE A 11 -0.35 -0.26 -12.94
CA ILE A 11 0.72 -0.80 -12.10
C ILE A 11 1.74 -1.42 -13.05
N GLN A 12 2.91 -0.78 -13.16
CA GLN A 12 3.97 -1.19 -14.08
C GLN A 12 4.84 -2.30 -13.49
N GLU A 13 4.95 -2.34 -12.17
CA GLU A 13 5.73 -3.32 -11.42
C GLU A 13 5.13 -3.48 -10.03
N LEU A 14 5.11 -4.73 -9.56
CA LEU A 14 4.79 -5.12 -8.20
C LEU A 14 6.01 -5.84 -7.62
N SER A 15 6.56 -5.31 -6.53
CA SER A 15 7.70 -5.90 -5.83
C SER A 15 7.27 -6.36 -4.45
N THR A 16 7.61 -7.58 -4.09
CA THR A 16 7.38 -8.13 -2.75
C THR A 16 8.67 -8.19 -1.95
N TRP A 17 8.61 -7.74 -0.70
CA TRP A 17 9.76 -7.70 0.19
C TRP A 17 9.78 -8.89 1.14
N MET A 18 11.00 -9.31 1.52
CA MET A 18 11.23 -10.39 2.48
C MET A 18 11.11 -9.95 3.95
N ASP A 19 10.49 -8.80 4.20
CA ASP A 19 10.27 -8.22 5.53
C ASP A 19 8.98 -8.71 6.21
N GLY A 20 8.33 -9.73 5.61
CA GLY A 20 7.00 -10.18 5.99
C GLY A 20 5.92 -9.82 4.97
N GLY A 21 6.32 -9.34 3.79
CA GLY A 21 5.43 -9.15 2.65
C GLY A 21 4.96 -7.72 2.47
N THR A 22 5.84 -6.73 2.65
CA THR A 22 5.60 -5.40 2.11
C THR A 22 5.50 -5.51 0.59
N VAL A 23 4.54 -4.79 0.01
CA VAL A 23 4.34 -4.72 -1.44
C VAL A 23 4.58 -3.29 -1.90
N THR A 24 5.49 -3.11 -2.84
CA THR A 24 5.73 -1.83 -3.51
C THR A 24 5.15 -1.89 -4.92
N LEU A 25 4.36 -0.88 -5.27
CA LEU A 25 3.72 -0.72 -6.57
C LEU A 25 4.32 0.50 -7.26
N ASN A 26 4.95 0.28 -8.41
CA ASN A 26 5.37 1.38 -9.28
C ASN A 26 4.27 1.66 -10.29
N CYS A 27 3.65 2.83 -10.18
CA CYS A 27 2.42 3.16 -10.87
C CYS A 27 2.62 4.33 -11.85
N THR A 28 1.78 4.34 -12.88
CA THR A 28 1.59 5.49 -13.76
C THR A 28 0.09 5.71 -13.97
N ASN A 29 -0.38 6.96 -13.96
CA ASN A 29 -1.76 7.26 -14.33
C ASN A 29 -1.89 7.73 -15.80
N GLN A 30 -3.11 7.94 -16.28
CA GLN A 30 -3.36 8.42 -17.64
C GLN A 30 -2.71 9.77 -17.95
N LYS A 31 -2.47 10.60 -16.93
CA LYS A 31 -1.74 11.87 -17.05
C LYS A 31 -0.22 11.69 -17.11
N LYS A 32 0.27 10.44 -17.22
CA LYS A 32 1.68 10.05 -17.22
C LYS A 32 2.42 10.45 -15.94
N GLN A 33 1.69 10.70 -14.86
CA GLN A 33 2.30 10.95 -13.56
C GLN A 33 2.75 9.62 -12.99
N LYS A 34 4.03 9.52 -12.62
CA LYS A 34 4.61 8.36 -11.96
C LYS A 34 4.54 8.54 -10.45
N PHE A 35 4.23 7.46 -9.75
CA PHE A 35 4.18 7.45 -8.30
C PHE A 35 4.37 6.03 -7.77
N GLU A 36 4.77 5.96 -6.51
CA GLU A 36 4.98 4.73 -5.77
C GLU A 36 3.93 4.62 -4.66
N ILE A 37 3.39 3.42 -4.49
CA ILE A 37 2.54 3.05 -3.36
C ILE A 37 3.19 1.87 -2.65
N GLU A 38 3.26 1.94 -1.34
CA GLU A 38 3.77 0.84 -0.52
C GLU A 38 2.71 0.40 0.47
N LEU A 39 2.41 -0.90 0.45
CA LEU A 39 1.52 -1.57 1.38
C LEU A 39 2.40 -2.36 2.35
N VAL A 40 2.71 -1.75 3.50
CA VAL A 40 3.69 -2.27 4.46
C VAL A 40 3.15 -3.53 5.13
N GLN A 41 4.03 -4.52 5.33
CA GLN A 41 3.75 -5.79 5.99
C GLN A 41 2.96 -5.65 7.30
N ASN A 42 2.09 -6.62 7.59
CA ASN A 42 1.20 -6.66 8.76
C ASN A 42 1.41 -7.92 9.61
N VAL A 43 2.63 -8.46 9.65
CA VAL A 43 2.97 -9.69 10.39
C VAL A 43 3.90 -9.44 11.58
N ASN A 44 4.85 -8.50 11.45
CA ASN A 44 5.74 -8.06 12.52
C ASN A 44 5.35 -6.64 12.97
N TRP A 45 4.89 -6.53 14.21
CA TRP A 45 4.41 -5.27 14.79
C TRP A 45 5.49 -4.52 15.59
N ASN A 46 6.67 -5.11 15.76
CA ASN A 46 7.79 -4.49 16.47
C ASN A 46 8.70 -3.84 15.45
N ILE A 47 8.89 -2.53 15.60
CA ILE A 47 9.71 -1.72 14.69
C ILE A 47 10.64 -0.80 15.46
N LEU A 48 11.72 -0.39 14.79
CA LEU A 48 12.56 0.72 15.21
C LEU A 48 11.94 2.06 14.76
N GLU A 49 12.28 3.14 15.45
CA GLU A 49 11.69 4.48 15.19
C GLU A 49 11.86 5.01 13.76
N PHE A 50 12.84 4.50 13.01
CA PHE A 50 13.12 4.91 11.64
C PHE A 50 12.47 4.01 10.58
N GLU A 51 11.81 2.93 10.99
CA GLU A 51 11.16 1.98 10.09
C GLU A 51 9.72 2.42 9.77
N LYS A 52 9.17 1.88 8.68
CA LYS A 52 7.78 2.14 8.29
C LYS A 52 6.82 1.43 9.24
N LEU A 53 5.67 2.06 9.47
CA LEU A 53 4.63 1.50 10.32
C LEU A 53 4.02 0.24 9.67
N PRO A 54 4.02 -0.91 10.36
CA PRO A 54 3.40 -2.13 9.85
C PRO A 54 1.91 -1.97 9.59
N GLY A 55 1.43 -2.61 8.53
CA GLY A 55 0.04 -2.56 8.10
C GLY A 55 -0.39 -1.15 7.76
N ARG A 56 0.47 -0.32 7.15
CA ARG A 56 0.13 1.04 6.73
C ARG A 56 0.51 1.28 5.28
N ILE A 57 -0.11 2.31 4.70
CA ILE A 57 0.08 2.70 3.31
C ILE A 57 1.00 3.91 3.26
N TYR A 58 2.00 3.87 2.39
CA TYR A 58 2.83 5.00 2.05
C TYR A 58 2.65 5.37 0.57
N PHE A 59 2.61 6.68 0.31
CA PHE A 59 2.54 7.25 -1.02
C PHE A 59 3.77 8.12 -1.28
N ASN A 60 4.61 7.72 -2.24
CA ASN A 60 5.91 8.34 -2.48
C ASN A 60 6.70 8.55 -1.17
N GLY A 61 6.75 7.52 -0.32
CA GLY A 61 7.40 7.55 0.99
C GLY A 61 6.66 8.36 2.09
N ASN A 62 5.50 8.94 1.82
CA ASN A 62 4.71 9.67 2.82
C ASN A 62 3.58 8.79 3.39
N LEU A 63 3.46 8.73 4.71
CA LEU A 63 2.42 7.98 5.38
C LEU A 63 1.02 8.51 5.04
N ILE A 64 0.15 7.64 4.54
CA ILE A 64 -1.27 7.96 4.37
C ILE A 64 -1.99 7.76 5.69
N SER A 65 -2.83 8.73 6.05
CA SER A 65 -3.66 8.66 7.24
C SER A 65 -4.69 7.55 7.13
N LYS A 66 -4.74 6.69 8.16
CA LYS A 66 -5.65 5.56 8.25
C LYS A 66 -7.10 6.04 8.16
N ARG A 67 -7.95 5.38 7.35
CA ARG A 67 -9.37 5.71 7.12
C ARG A 67 -9.64 7.14 6.62
N SER A 68 -8.62 7.81 6.10
CA SER A 68 -8.80 9.11 5.44
C SER A 68 -9.50 8.96 4.08
N ASP A 69 -10.06 10.05 3.57
CA ASP A 69 -10.64 10.06 2.23
C ASP A 69 -9.59 9.75 1.16
N THR A 70 -8.34 10.17 1.37
CA THR A 70 -7.20 9.82 0.50
C THR A 70 -6.96 8.32 0.47
N GLU A 71 -7.00 7.64 1.62
CA GLU A 71 -6.86 6.17 1.67
C GLU A 71 -7.99 5.51 0.88
N LYS A 72 -9.24 5.93 1.09
CA LYS A 72 -10.40 5.34 0.40
C LYS A 72 -10.29 5.47 -1.10
N ILE A 73 -10.03 6.70 -1.59
CA ILE A 73 -9.87 6.97 -3.02
C ILE A 73 -8.73 6.13 -3.59
N LEU A 74 -7.59 6.05 -2.90
CA LEU A 74 -6.46 5.25 -3.36
C LEU A 74 -6.80 3.77 -3.49
N ILE A 75 -7.47 3.21 -2.48
CA ILE A 75 -7.83 1.78 -2.46
C ILE A 75 -8.87 1.47 -3.54
N GLU A 76 -9.91 2.30 -3.70
CA GLU A 76 -10.88 2.16 -4.77
C GLU A 76 -10.21 2.25 -6.16
N SER A 77 -9.20 3.09 -6.29
CA SER A 77 -8.45 3.23 -7.55
C SER A 77 -7.53 2.03 -7.82
N LEU A 78 -6.95 1.44 -6.76
CA LEU A 78 -6.12 0.23 -6.86
C LEU A 78 -6.93 -1.02 -7.18
N GLU A 79 -8.16 -1.14 -6.68
CA GLU A 79 -9.06 -2.25 -7.04
C GLU A 79 -9.40 -2.30 -8.52
N ASN A 80 -9.48 -1.12 -9.14
CA ASN A 80 -9.76 -1.00 -10.56
C ASN A 80 -8.48 -0.87 -11.39
N ALA A 81 -7.29 -0.92 -10.77
CA ALA A 81 -6.03 -0.71 -11.47
C ALA A 81 -5.72 -1.87 -12.43
N LEU A 82 -5.02 -1.55 -13.52
CA LEU A 82 -4.54 -2.56 -14.46
C LEU A 82 -3.09 -2.88 -14.14
N LEU A 83 -2.79 -4.15 -13.87
CA LEU A 83 -1.43 -4.62 -13.71
C LEU A 83 -0.85 -4.98 -15.08
N ILE A 84 0.30 -4.41 -15.40
CA ILE A 84 0.99 -4.63 -16.66
C ILE A 84 1.92 -5.84 -16.50
N ASN A 85 1.75 -6.86 -17.36
CA ASN A 85 2.53 -8.10 -17.32
C ASN A 85 2.48 -8.86 -15.98
N ALA A 86 1.35 -8.79 -15.27
CA ALA A 86 1.18 -9.51 -14.01
C ALA A 86 0.97 -11.02 -14.21
N SER A 87 1.40 -11.77 -13.20
CA SER A 87 1.00 -13.15 -12.98
C SER A 87 -0.27 -13.21 -12.12
N ASP A 88 -0.99 -14.33 -12.16
CA ASP A 88 -2.14 -14.60 -11.27
C ASP A 88 -1.76 -14.44 -9.78
N LEU A 89 -0.50 -14.71 -9.45
CA LEU A 89 0.03 -14.54 -8.10
C LEU A 89 0.12 -13.06 -7.71
N ASP A 90 0.52 -12.18 -8.62
CA ASP A 90 0.63 -10.74 -8.35
C ASP A 90 -0.75 -10.13 -8.10
N GLU A 91 -1.75 -10.54 -8.88
CA GLU A 91 -3.15 -10.13 -8.68
C GLU A 91 -3.66 -10.60 -7.32
N THR A 92 -3.40 -11.87 -6.97
CA THR A 92 -3.79 -12.43 -5.67
C THR A 92 -3.14 -11.67 -4.51
N ILE A 93 -1.83 -11.40 -4.59
CA ILE A 93 -1.10 -10.66 -3.56
C ILE A 93 -1.67 -9.25 -3.39
N LEU A 94 -1.93 -8.55 -4.49
CA LEU A 94 -2.51 -7.20 -4.42
C LEU A 94 -3.90 -7.24 -3.78
N GLN A 95 -4.75 -8.18 -4.19
CA GLN A 95 -6.10 -8.32 -3.66
C GLN A 95 -6.08 -8.61 -2.15
N GLU A 96 -5.22 -9.51 -1.68
CA GLU A 96 -5.06 -9.80 -0.25
C GLU A 96 -4.68 -8.54 0.57
N LYS A 97 -3.81 -7.68 0.02
CA LYS A 97 -3.42 -6.43 0.69
C LYS A 97 -4.57 -5.44 0.73
N ILE A 98 -5.33 -5.31 -0.36
CA ILE A 98 -6.52 -4.46 -0.42
C ILE A 98 -7.58 -4.95 0.59
N ASP A 99 -7.85 -6.26 0.61
CA ASP A 99 -8.82 -6.88 1.51
C ASP A 99 -8.44 -6.66 2.97
N TYR A 100 -7.16 -6.83 3.30
CA TYR A 100 -6.64 -6.52 4.62
C TYR A 100 -6.94 -5.07 5.00
N ILE A 101 -6.59 -4.11 4.15
CA ILE A 101 -6.81 -2.68 4.43
C ILE A 101 -8.30 -2.38 4.62
N LYS A 102 -9.18 -3.03 3.87
CA LYS A 102 -10.63 -2.86 4.01
C LYS A 102 -11.21 -3.51 5.26
N SER A 103 -10.54 -4.50 5.83
CA SER A 103 -11.03 -5.26 6.99
C SER A 103 -11.12 -4.42 8.27
N GLU A 104 -11.95 -4.86 9.21
CA GLU A 104 -11.94 -4.36 10.59
C GLU A 104 -10.61 -4.65 11.30
N GLN A 105 -9.92 -5.73 10.91
CA GLN A 105 -8.64 -6.11 11.50
C GLN A 105 -7.58 -5.02 11.30
N TYR A 106 -7.59 -4.33 10.17
CA TYR A 106 -6.73 -3.17 9.91
C TYR A 106 -6.91 -2.04 10.94
N ILE A 107 -8.13 -1.88 11.47
CA ILE A 107 -8.40 -0.88 12.51
C ILE A 107 -7.81 -1.36 13.84
N LEU A 108 -8.07 -2.62 14.20
CA LEU A 108 -7.66 -3.24 15.46
C LEU A 108 -6.13 -3.44 15.57
N ASP A 109 -5.46 -3.68 14.45
CA ASP A 109 -4.03 -3.97 14.41
C ASP A 109 -3.13 -2.78 14.76
N SER A 110 -3.65 -1.56 14.64
CA SER A 110 -2.93 -0.32 15.00
C SER A 110 -2.36 -0.36 16.41
N ASP A 111 -3.10 -0.98 17.33
CA ASP A 111 -2.74 -1.03 18.75
C ASP A 111 -1.65 -2.07 19.04
N LYS A 112 -1.33 -2.92 18.05
CA LYS A 112 -0.25 -3.90 18.14
C LYS A 112 1.12 -3.28 17.90
N ILE A 113 1.19 -2.13 17.23
CA ILE A 113 2.46 -1.51 16.82
C ILE A 113 3.26 -1.09 18.06
N ARG A 114 4.49 -1.61 18.16
CA ARG A 114 5.43 -1.28 19.23
C ARG A 114 6.69 -0.68 18.64
N ILE A 115 6.96 0.57 19.00
CA ILE A 115 8.09 1.33 18.52
C ILE A 115 9.19 1.31 19.57
N TRP A 116 10.36 0.79 19.19
CA TRP A 116 11.54 0.76 20.03
C TRP A 116 12.46 1.93 19.67
N LYS A 117 12.87 2.67 20.69
CA LYS A 117 13.92 3.69 20.57
C LYS A 117 15.28 3.01 20.64
N ARG A 118 16.19 3.45 19.79
CA ARG A 118 17.58 2.99 19.82
C ARG A 118 18.34 3.64 20.95
#